data_AF-A0A2V6H0A8-F1
#
_entry.id   AF-A0A2V6H0A8-F1
#
_cell.length_a   1.000
_cell.length_b   1.000
_cell.length_c   1.000
_cell.angle_alpha   90.00
_cell.angle_beta   90.00
_cell.angle_gamma   90.00
#
_symmetry.space_group_name_H-M   'P 1'
#
loop_
_entity.id
_entity.type
_entity.pdbx_description
1 polymer ?
#
loop_
_entity_poly.entity_id
_entity_poly.type
_entity_poly.pdbx_seq_one_letter_code
_entity_poly.pdbx_strand_id
1 'polypeptide(L)' 'MAVDWSDTDGARKILLTDAQTSGGLLLCVAEAKLEKVLKILREARTLCAAVIGKIVPRRSRKGSGLICTTK' A
#
# COMPACT_ATOMS: atom_id res chain seq x y z
N MET A 1 17.28 -6.37 -4.65
CA MET A 1 16.04 -5.58 -4.52
C MET A 1 16.43 -4.18 -4.10
N ALA A 2 16.09 -3.14 -4.87
CA ALA A 2 16.36 -1.75 -4.48
C ALA A 2 15.02 -1.05 -4.19
N VAL A 3 14.82 -0.64 -2.94
CA VAL A 3 13.66 0.17 -2.52
C VAL A 3 14.09 1.62 -2.48
N ASP A 4 13.34 2.49 -3.17
CA ASP A 4 13.52 3.95 -3.06
C ASP A 4 12.73 4.46 -1.86
N TRP A 5 13.44 4.81 -0.79
CA TRP A 5 12.85 5.34 0.43
C TRP A 5 12.63 6.86 0.42
N SER A 6 13.10 7.56 -0.63
CA SER A 6 13.07 9.02 -0.70
C SER A 6 13.57 9.66 0.62
N ASP A 7 12.78 10.53 1.25
CA ASP A 7 13.06 11.25 2.50
C ASP A 7 12.56 10.55 3.77
N THR A 8 12.21 9.26 3.68
CA THR A 8 11.73 8.47 4.83
C THR A 8 12.85 8.28 5.87
N ASP A 9 12.59 8.71 7.11
CA ASP A 9 13.52 8.55 8.24
C ASP A 9 13.68 7.10 8.70
N GLY A 10 14.66 6.86 9.58
CA GLY A 10 14.99 5.51 10.06
C GLY A 10 13.87 4.83 10.84
N ALA A 11 13.15 5.57 11.68
CA ALA A 11 12.06 4.99 12.48
C ALA A 11 10.88 4.57 11.59
N ARG A 12 10.54 5.39 10.58
CA ARG A 12 9.51 5.06 9.59
C ARG A 12 9.91 3.88 8.71
N LYS A 13 11.19 3.77 8.32
CA LYS A 13 11.69 2.60 7.60
C LYS A 13 11.45 1.31 8.38
N ILE A 14 11.82 1.29 9.66
CA ILE A 14 11.58 0.13 10.54
C ILE A 14 10.10 -0.20 10.59
N LEU A 15 9.24 0.80 10.85
CA LEU A 15 7.79 0.63 10.92
C LEU A 15 7.20 0.07 9.61
N LEU A 16 7.63 0.58 8.46
CA LEU A 16 7.11 0.17 7.14
C LEU A 16 7.58 -1.24 6.72
N THR A 17 8.66 -1.74 7.32
CA THR A 17 9.20 -3.09 7.07
C THR A 17 8.84 -4.11 8.14
N ASP A 18 8.06 -3.73 9.14
CA ASP A 18 7.70 -4.62 10.23
C ASP A 18 6.85 -5.80 9.75
N ALA A 19 7.16 -6.99 10.26
CA ALA A 19 6.47 -8.21 9.86
C ALA A 19 5.12 -8.30 10.58
N GLN A 20 4.05 -8.25 9.80
CA GLN A 20 2.72 -8.17 10.36
C GLN A 20 2.11 -9.58 10.51
N THR A 21 1.74 -9.98 11.74
CA THR A 21 1.07 -11.25 12.04
C THR A 21 -0.46 -11.08 12.09
N SER A 22 -1.19 -11.81 11.24
CA SER A 22 -2.66 -11.85 11.25
C SER A 22 -3.38 -10.49 11.08
N GLY A 23 -2.83 -9.56 10.31
CA GLY A 23 -3.43 -8.22 10.22
C GLY A 23 -4.28 -8.01 9.00
N GLY A 24 -4.31 -6.75 8.59
CA GLY A 24 -5.36 -6.22 7.74
C GLY A 24 -5.23 -6.62 6.29
N LEU A 25 -6.31 -6.34 5.56
CA LEU A 25 -6.32 -6.40 4.10
C LEU A 25 -5.81 -5.06 3.55
N LEU A 26 -4.91 -5.12 2.56
CA LEU A 26 -4.56 -3.99 1.72
C LEU A 26 -5.32 -4.11 0.40
N LEU A 27 -6.15 -3.11 0.08
CA LEU A 27 -7.01 -3.12 -1.10
C LEU A 27 -6.58 -2.06 -2.11
N CYS A 28 -6.51 -2.43 -3.38
CA CYS A 28 -6.43 -1.47 -4.50
C CYS A 28 -7.82 -1.28 -5.10
N VAL A 29 -8.33 -0.05 -5.09
CA VAL A 29 -9.68 0.28 -5.52
C VAL A 29 -9.62 1.33 -6.63
N ALA A 30 -10.37 1.10 -7.72
CA ALA A 30 -10.55 2.13 -8.74
C ALA A 30 -11.22 3.37 -8.13
N GLU A 31 -10.72 4.57 -8.44
CA GLU A 31 -11.18 5.82 -7.80
C GLU A 31 -12.71 6.00 -7.86
N ALA A 32 -13.33 5.68 -8.99
CA ALA A 32 -14.78 5.73 -9.18
C ALA A 32 -15.59 4.82 -8.24
N LYS A 33 -14.95 3.84 -7.58
CA LYS A 33 -15.58 2.89 -6.66
C LYS A 33 -15.20 3.13 -5.19
N LEU A 34 -14.32 4.10 -4.90
CA LEU A 34 -13.77 4.31 -3.56
C LEU A 34 -14.87 4.51 -2.51
N GLU A 35 -15.78 5.45 -2.73
CA GLU A 35 -16.85 5.76 -1.78
C GLU A 35 -17.78 4.57 -1.51
N LYS A 36 -18.07 3.79 -2.56
CA LYS A 36 -18.88 2.58 -2.44
C LYS A 36 -18.17 1.53 -1.58
N VAL A 37 -16.87 1.34 -1.76
CA VAL A 37 -16.08 0.40 -0.96
C VAL A 37 -15.99 0.86 0.50
N LEU A 38 -15.71 2.15 0.74
CA LEU A 38 -15.67 2.69 2.10
C LEU A 38 -17.02 2.54 2.82
N LYS A 39 -18.13 2.72 2.11
CA LYS A 39 -19.46 2.46 2.66
C LYS A 39 -19.63 0.99 3.08
N ILE A 40 -19.27 0.05 2.21
CA ILE A 40 -19.35 -1.39 2.51
C ILE A 40 -18.50 -1.77 3.73
N LEU A 41 -17.27 -1.24 3.82
CA LEU A 41 -16.37 -1.52 4.95
C LEU A 41 -16.95 -0.99 6.28
N ARG A 42 -17.55 0.21 6.26
CA ARG A 42 -18.24 0.77 7.45
C ARG A 42 -19.45 -0.07 7.85
N GLU A 43 -20.29 -0.47 6.89
CA GLU A 43 -21.46 -1.32 7.14
C GLU A 43 -21.07 -2.69 7.70
N ALA A 44 -19.97 -3.26 7.22
CA ALA A 44 -19.37 -4.49 7.74
C ALA A 44 -18.66 -4.31 9.10
N ARG A 45 -18.59 -3.08 9.63
CA ARG A 45 -17.91 -2.71 10.88
C ARG A 45 -16.45 -3.20 10.91
N THR A 46 -15.72 -3.02 9.81
CA THR A 46 -14.29 -3.37 9.78
C THR A 46 -13.50 -2.52 10.77
N LEU A 47 -12.47 -3.11 11.37
CA LEU A 47 -11.61 -2.44 12.35
C LEU A 47 -10.86 -1.23 11.77
N CYS A 48 -10.63 -1.21 10.45
CA CYS A 48 -9.95 -0.15 9.75
C CYS A 48 -10.49 0.00 8.32
N ALA A 49 -10.49 1.24 7.81
CA ALA A 49 -10.83 1.61 6.43
C ALA A 49 -10.06 2.89 6.02
N ALA A 50 -8.73 2.85 6.12
CA ALA A 50 -7.86 3.99 5.81
C ALA A 50 -7.39 3.99 4.35
N VAL A 51 -7.37 5.16 3.72
CA VAL A 51 -6.71 5.38 2.42
C VAL A 51 -5.28 5.82 2.70
N ILE A 52 -4.31 4.94 2.42
CA ILE A 52 -2.89 5.17 2.75
C ILE A 52 -2.02 5.57 1.55
N GLY A 53 -2.61 5.68 0.35
CA GLY A 53 -1.89 6.07 -0.86
C GLY A 53 -2.68 5.85 -2.14
N LYS A 54 -2.01 6.08 -3.28
CA LYS A 54 -2.54 5.85 -4.62
C LYS A 54 -1.49 5.15 -5.49
N ILE A 55 -1.95 4.31 -6.42
CA ILE A 55 -1.07 3.76 -7.46
C ILE A 55 -0.83 4.84 -8.51
N VAL A 56 0.43 5.09 -8.82
CA VAL A 56 0.84 6.02 -9.87
C VAL A 56 1.61 5.28 -10.96
N PRO A 57 1.66 5.80 -12.20
CA PRO A 57 2.54 5.28 -13.22
C PRO A 57 3.97 5.18 -12.71
N ARG A 58 4.66 4.08 -13.05
CA ARG A 58 6.06 3.89 -12.67
C ARG A 58 6.89 5.05 -13.22
N ARG A 59 7.59 5.78 -12.35
CA ARG A 59 8.57 6.78 -12.78
C ARG A 59 9.65 6.04 -13.60
N SER A 60 9.88 6.45 -14.84
CA SER A 60 10.94 5.89 -15.67
C SER A 60 12.29 6.24 -15.04
N ARG A 61 12.85 5.30 -14.27
CA ARG A 61 14.29 5.26 -14.01
C ARG A 61 14.87 4.21 -14.97
N LYS A 62 15.86 4.61 -15.77
CA LYS A 62 16.78 3.64 -16.41
C LYS A 62 17.29 2.72 -15.29
N GLY A 63 16.88 1.43 -15.28
CA GLY A 63 17.55 0.41 -14.46
C GLY A 63 16.85 -0.17 -13.23
N SER A 64 15.53 -0.04 -13.00
CA SER A 64 14.87 -0.83 -11.95
C SER A 64 13.53 -1.39 -12.42
N GLY A 65 13.58 -2.63 -12.90
CA GLY A 65 12.41 -3.45 -13.27
C GLY A 65 11.51 -3.74 -12.07
N LEU A 66 10.29 -4.20 -12.38
CA LEU A 66 9.30 -4.63 -11.40
C LEU A 66 9.94 -5.46 -10.28
N ILE A 67 9.61 -5.14 -9.04
CA ILE A 67 9.79 -6.06 -7.93
C ILE A 67 8.47 -6.83 -7.81
N CYS A 68 8.32 -7.86 -8.64
CA CYS A 68 7.40 -8.95 -8.40
C CYS A 68 8.22 -10.23 -8.57
N THR A 69 8.53 -10.88 -7.45
CA THR A 69 9.02 -12.25 -7.47
C THR A 69 7.91 -13.11 -6.90
N THR A 70 7.12 -13.73 -7.78
CA THR A 70 6.44 -14.97 -7.42
C THR A 70 7.51 -16.06 -7.28
N LYS A 71 7.40 -16.90 -6.26
CA LYS A 71 8.07 -18.20 -6.27
C LYS A 71 7.39 -19.11 -7.28
#